data_AF-A0A369B4Y9-F1
#
_entry.id   AF-A0A369B4Y9-F1
#
_cell.length_a   1.000
_cell.length_b   1.000
_cell.length_c   1.000
_cell.angle_alpha   90.00
_cell.angle_beta   90.00
_cell.angle_gamma   90.00
#
_symmetry.space_group_name_H-M   'P 1'
#
loop_
_entity.id
_entity.type
_entity.pdbx_description
1 polymer ?
#
loop_
_entity_poly.entity_id
_entity_poly.type
_entity_poly.pdbx_seq_one_letter_code
_entity_poly.pdbx_strand_id
1 'polypeptide(L)'
;MAITGRDGFFMAKKGNIPAFEKLMSAYEGRIFNIALAAAGSRERASELAQEVFVRVYKSMARLESEGQLPALVYRTAKIVCVDECDIIDAYSK
;
A
#
# COMPACT_ATOMS: atom_id res chain seq x y z
N MET A 1 -3.25 9.99 23.89
CA MET A 1 -2.87 10.96 22.84
C MET A 1 -3.50 10.50 21.53
N ALA A 2 -4.74 10.90 21.26
CA ALA A 2 -5.47 10.48 20.07
C ALA A 2 -4.94 11.29 18.88
N ILE A 3 -4.23 10.63 17.97
CA ILE A 3 -3.80 11.26 16.72
C ILE A 3 -5.06 11.60 15.93
N THR A 4 -5.45 12.88 15.96
CA THR A 4 -6.54 13.49 15.19
C THR A 4 -6.23 13.43 13.71
N GLY A 5 -7.23 13.18 12.87
CA GLY A 5 -7.08 12.79 11.46
C GLY A 5 -6.21 13.70 10.58
N ARG A 6 -6.06 14.99 10.93
CA ARG A 6 -5.25 15.96 10.18
C ARG A 6 -3.75 15.88 10.52
N ASP A 7 -3.39 15.47 11.74
CA ASP A 7 -2.00 15.39 12.20
C ASP A 7 -1.31 14.10 11.73
N GLY A 8 -2.10 13.04 11.56
CA GLY A 8 -1.62 11.71 11.17
C GLY A 8 -0.87 11.71 9.84
N PHE A 9 -1.38 12.43 8.83
CA PHE A 9 -0.71 12.54 7.53
C PHE A 9 0.67 13.20 7.64
N PHE A 10 0.77 14.35 8.33
CA PHE A 10 2.05 15.05 8.49
C PHE A 10 3.05 14.25 9.34
N MET A 11 2.58 13.54 10.36
CA MET A 11 3.42 12.64 11.15
C MET A 11 3.93 11.46 10.30
N ALA A 12 3.05 10.81 9.53
CA ALA A 12 3.43 9.73 8.62
C ALA A 12 4.45 10.20 7.58
N LYS A 13 4.26 11.39 7.00
CA LYS A 13 5.20 12.01 6.05
C LYS A 13 6.57 12.30 6.66
N LYS A 14 6.63 12.59 7.96
CA LYS A 14 7.88 12.76 8.73
C LYS A 14 8.52 11.44 9.18
N GLY A 15 7.96 10.30 8.79
CA GLY A 15 8.48 8.97 9.10
C GLY A 15 7.96 8.38 10.41
N ASN A 16 6.85 8.90 10.96
CA ASN A 16 6.20 8.29 12.10
C ASN A 16 5.44 7.02 11.67
N ILE A 17 6.01 5.86 11.98
CA ILE A 17 5.44 4.55 11.63
C ILE A 17 4.02 4.35 12.21
N PRO A 18 3.75 4.60 13.50
CA PRO A 18 2.40 4.43 14.06
C PRO A 18 1.32 5.27 13.36
N ALA A 19 1.67 6.51 12.97
CA ALA A 19 0.76 7.38 12.22
C ALA A 19 0.51 6.84 10.81
N PHE A 20 1.53 6.29 10.16
CA PHE A 20 1.40 5.63 8.86
C PHE A 20 0.53 4.38 8.93
N GLU A 21 0.76 3.49 9.90
CA GLU A 21 -0.04 2.28 10.10
C GLU A 21 -1.52 2.63 10.32
N LYS A 22 -1.79 3.60 11.18
CA LYS A 22 -3.16 4.07 11.42
C LYS A 22 -3.81 4.60 10.15
N LEU A 23 -3.07 5.37 9.35
CA LEU A 23 -3.55 5.92 8.07
C LEU A 23 -3.79 4.83 7.03
N MET A 24 -2.92 3.82 6.96
CA MET A 24 -3.00 2.72 6.01
C MET A 24 -4.02 1.64 6.39
N SER A 25 -4.42 1.54 7.65
CA SER A 25 -5.45 0.59 8.11
C SER A 25 -6.76 0.69 7.32
N ALA A 26 -7.12 1.89 6.84
CA ALA A 26 -8.31 2.11 6.01
C ALA A 26 -8.20 1.51 4.59
N TYR A 27 -6.98 1.18 4.15
CA TYR A 27 -6.68 0.63 2.83
C TYR A 27 -6.30 -0.86 2.89
N GLU A 28 -5.87 -1.36 4.05
CA GLU A 28 -5.34 -2.71 4.23
C GLU A 28 -6.22 -3.79 3.64
N GLY A 29 -7.50 -3.85 4.01
CA GLY A 29 -8.42 -4.85 3.47
C GLY A 29 -8.60 -4.76 1.95
N ARG A 30 -8.59 -3.54 1.38
CA ARG A 30 -8.74 -3.35 -0.07
C ARG A 30 -7.48 -3.79 -0.82
N ILE A 31 -6.30 -3.42 -0.32
CA ILE A 31 -5.03 -3.81 -0.93
C ILE A 31 -4.85 -5.32 -0.85
N PHE A 32 -5.16 -5.92 0.31
CA PHE A 32 -5.10 -7.37 0.48
C PHE A 32 -6.02 -8.10 -0.51
N ASN A 33 -7.25 -7.61 -0.72
CA ASN A 33 -8.17 -8.22 -1.69
C ASN A 33 -7.66 -8.11 -3.14
N ILE A 34 -7.05 -6.98 -3.52
CA ILE A 34 -6.43 -6.83 -4.85
C ILE A 34 -5.24 -7.79 -5.00
N ALA A 35 -4.38 -7.85 -3.98
CA ALA A 35 -3.23 -8.75 -3.96
C ALA A 35 -3.65 -10.22 -3.99
N LEU A 36 -4.72 -10.59 -3.29
CA LEU A 36 -5.25 -11.95 -3.28
C LEU A 36 -5.80 -12.36 -4.65
N ALA A 37 -6.48 -11.44 -5.35
CA ALA A 37 -6.97 -11.69 -6.70
C ALA A 37 -5.83 -11.92 -7.69
N ALA A 38 -4.68 -11.25 -7.51
CA ALA A 38 -3.50 -11.43 -8.37
C ALA A 38 -2.68 -12.68 -8.01
N ALA A 39 -2.46 -12.93 -6.71
CA ALA A 39 -1.53 -13.95 -6.24
C ALA A 39 -2.14 -15.35 -6.06
N GLY A 40 -3.47 -15.48 -5.98
CA GLY A 40 -4.17 -16.75 -5.82
C GLY A 40 -3.96 -17.47 -4.48
N SER A 41 -3.08 -16.96 -3.61
CA SER A 41 -2.82 -17.50 -2.27
C SER A 41 -2.71 -16.39 -1.22
N ARG A 42 -3.10 -16.69 0.01
CA ARG A 42 -3.08 -15.70 1.12
C ARG A 42 -1.66 -15.30 1.52
N GLU A 43 -0.73 -16.25 1.47
CA GLU A 43 0.67 -16.05 1.82
C GLU A 43 1.30 -15.03 0.88
N ARG A 44 1.20 -15.27 -0.43
CA ARG A 44 1.72 -14.36 -1.44
C ARG A 44 0.96 -13.02 -1.46
N ALA A 45 -0.35 -13.02 -1.24
CA ALA A 45 -1.12 -11.79 -1.10
C ALA A 45 -0.64 -10.91 0.05
N SER A 46 -0.25 -11.52 1.18
CA SER A 46 0.33 -10.79 2.32
C SER A 46 1.66 -10.16 1.96
N GLU A 47 2.54 -10.88 1.26
CA GLU A 47 3.82 -10.35 0.78
C GLU A 47 3.64 -9.15 -0.16
N LEU A 48 2.76 -9.27 -1.15
CA LEU A 48 2.45 -8.17 -2.07
C LEU A 48 1.85 -6.97 -1.35
N ALA A 49 0.91 -7.19 -0.42
CA ALA A 49 0.30 -6.11 0.35
C ALA A 49 1.34 -5.36 1.19
N GLN A 50 2.27 -6.08 1.81
CA GLN A 50 3.40 -5.48 2.54
C GLN A 50 4.30 -4.67 1.61
N GLU A 51 4.63 -5.20 0.42
CA GLU A 51 5.42 -4.46 -0.55
C GLU A 51 4.74 -3.16 -1.00
N VAL A 52 3.42 -3.21 -1.23
CA VAL A 52 2.62 -2.01 -1.52
C VAL A 52 2.76 -0.99 -0.39
N PHE A 53 2.61 -1.41 0.87
CA PHE A 53 2.77 -0.51 2.02
C PHE A 53 4.16 0.12 2.08
N VAL A 54 5.22 -0.65 1.88
CA VAL A 54 6.61 -0.16 1.88
C VAL A 54 6.83 0.86 0.75
N ARG A 55 6.35 0.57 -0.46
CA ARG A 55 6.47 1.48 -1.61
C ARG A 55 5.66 2.76 -1.42
N VAL A 56 4.46 2.67 -0.83
CA VAL A 56 3.63 3.82 -0.47
C VAL A 56 4.32 4.67 0.59
N TYR A 57 4.85 4.07 1.67
CA TYR A 57 5.57 4.79 2.72
C TYR A 57 6.74 5.62 2.16
N LYS A 58 7.57 5.00 1.31
CA LYS A 58 8.69 5.67 0.64
C LYS A 58 8.23 6.82 -0.26
N SER A 59 7.10 6.65 -0.94
CA SER A 59 6.56 7.64 -1.88
C SER A 59 5.77 8.77 -1.18
N MET A 60 5.20 8.49 -0.01
CA MET A 60 4.40 9.42 0.78
C MET A 60 5.18 10.69 1.16
N ALA A 61 6.50 10.57 1.37
CA ALA A 61 7.39 11.71 1.64
C ALA A 61 7.30 12.83 0.58
N ARG A 62 6.90 12.50 -0.65
CA ARG A 62 6.78 13.43 -1.78
C ARG A 62 5.37 13.97 -1.99
N LEU A 63 4.37 13.48 -1.26
CA LEU A 63 3.00 13.96 -1.41
C LEU A 63 2.85 15.39 -0.89
N GLU A 64 2.18 16.25 -1.65
CA GLU A 64 1.93 17.65 -1.25
C GLU A 64 0.67 17.77 -0.41
N SER A 65 -0.29 16.86 -0.59
CA SER A 65 -1.56 16.85 0.13
C SER A 65 -2.06 15.43 0.44
N GLU A 66 -2.88 15.31 1.48
CA GLU A 66 -3.53 14.05 1.88
C GLU A 66 -4.47 13.51 0.79
N GLY A 67 -5.09 14.39 -0.01
CA GLY A 67 -6.00 13.99 -1.09
C GLY A 67 -5.34 13.18 -2.21
N GLN A 68 -4.00 13.19 -2.32
CA GLN A 68 -3.25 12.40 -3.29
C GLN A 68 -2.98 10.96 -2.81
N LEU A 69 -3.18 10.68 -1.52
CA LEU A 69 -2.88 9.38 -0.93
C LEU A 69 -3.68 8.22 -1.54
N PRO A 70 -5.02 8.31 -1.72
CA PRO A 70 -5.77 7.22 -2.32
C PRO A 70 -5.23 6.83 -3.71
N ALA A 71 -4.95 7.83 -4.55
CA ALA A 71 -4.42 7.62 -5.89
C ALA A 71 -3.04 6.94 -5.86
N LEU A 72 -2.14 7.37 -4.97
CA LEU A 72 -0.84 6.75 -4.78
C LEU A 72 -0.98 5.29 -4.36
N VAL A 73 -1.85 4.99 -3.39
CA VAL A 73 -2.08 3.64 -2.87
C VAL A 73 -2.57 2.71 -3.98
N TYR A 74 -3.65 3.08 -4.67
CA TYR A 74 -4.21 2.22 -5.72
C TYR A 74 -3.27 2.06 -6.92
N ARG A 75 -2.53 3.11 -7.30
CA ARG A 75 -1.50 3.01 -8.35
C ARG A 75 -0.40 2.04 -7.95
N THR A 76 0.07 2.11 -6.71
CA THR A 76 1.14 1.24 -6.22
C THR A 76 0.67 -0.20 -6.11
N ALA A 77 -0.53 -0.44 -5.60
CA ALA A 77 -1.16 -1.75 -5.57
C ALA A 77 -1.25 -2.37 -6.97
N LYS A 78 -1.71 -1.58 -7.96
CA LYS A 78 -1.79 -2.03 -9.35
C LYS A 78 -0.42 -2.43 -9.90
N ILE A 79 0.62 -1.61 -9.70
CA ILE A 79 1.97 -1.91 -10.20
C ILE A 79 2.46 -3.23 -9.60
N VAL A 80 2.43 -3.35 -8.26
CA VAL A 80 2.94 -4.55 -7.57
C VAL A 80 2.19 -5.81 -7.98
N CYS A 81 0.86 -5.73 -8.15
CA CYS A 81 0.06 -6.91 -8.50
C CYS A 81 0.16 -7.28 -9.98
N VAL A 82 0.33 -6.32 -10.89
CA VAL A 82 0.57 -6.60 -12.31
C VAL A 82 1.95 -7.22 -12.51
N ASP A 83 2.97 -6.69 -11.83
CA ASP A 83 4.33 -7.26 -11.84
C ASP A 83 4.29 -8.75 -11.46
N GLU A 84 3.45 -9.14 -10.48
CA GLU A 84 3.27 -10.54 -10.08
C GLU A 84 2.57 -11.40 -11.14
N CYS A 85 1.50 -10.89 -11.76
CA CYS A 85 0.80 -11.63 -12.83
C CYS A 85 1.72 -11.90 -14.02
N ASP A 86 2.53 -10.91 -14.42
CA ASP A 86 3.49 -11.04 -15.52
C ASP A 86 4.54 -12.12 -15.22
N ILE A 87 4.97 -12.26 -13.95
CA ILE A 87 5.89 -13.32 -13.51
C ILE A 87 5.22 -14.69 -13.66
N ILE A 88 4.00 -14.88 -13.15
CA ILE A 88 3.29 -16.18 -13.23
C ILE A 88 3.11 -16.60 -14.69
N ASP A 89 2.71 -15.67 -15.58
CA ASP A 89 2.54 -15.95 -17.01
C ASP A 89 3.86 -16.31 -17.70
N ALA A 90 4.99 -15.73 -17.26
CA ALA A 90 6.32 -16.04 -17.78
C ALA A 90 6.83 -17.44 -17.38
N TYR A 91 6.45 -17.94 -16.19
CA TYR A 91 6.83 -19.28 -15.72
C TYR A 91 5.84 -20.39 -16.15
N SER A 92 4.68 -20.04 -16.71
CA SER A 92 3.67 -21.01 -17.17
C SER A 92 3.77 -21.36 -18.67
N LYS A 93 4.76 -20.83 -19.41
CA LYS A 93 5.10 -21.20 -20.79
C LYS A 93 6.42 -21.95 -20.85
#